data_AF-A0A5A8TRZ9-F1
#
_entry.id   AF-A0A5A8TRZ9-F1
#
_cell.length_a   1.000
_cell.length_b   1.000
_cell.length_c   1.000
_cell.angle_alpha   90.00
_cell.angle_beta   90.00
_cell.angle_gamma   90.00
#
_symmetry.space_group_name_H-M   'P 1'
#
loop_
_entity.id
_entity.type
_entity.pdbx_description
1 polymer ?
#
loop_
_entity_poly.entity_id
_entity_poly.type
_entity_poly.pdbx_seq_one_letter_code
_entity_poly.pdbx_strand_id
1 'polypeptide(L)'
;MPTIAELKAERDSWSSADNAGAFAANLNFPLAGYRLENDFYLTGSVLGSTSISSNIAQYLFMSETSASVSNVVRGFVASVRCILNVGSDPLPVDIIASISIANQTREIAENIASGTVVGEPLTTTGNPTVFSIIAGNTGDAFAIDNTGQITVVGALDYETVQSYTLIVQISKDAATDVTAAITINIANTGFTFDSIADNIIAENTAFSITFKGATDTALSSLGIEYTLGGADASSFNLTTATNVITITHAAFDFENPADSDTDNVYELTVSATDQATIAQTIDIDFTVTITDVEDIFTFNGFEYSPITSITGRIWLDKNLGANRVATAIDDADSFGDYYQWGRPADGHQLRNAATSDVLVDSTAPNSADFI
;
A
#
# COMPACT_ATOMS: atom_id res chain seq x y z
N MET A 1 -9.60 -60.86 -7.33
CA MET A 1 -9.01 -62.17 -6.97
C MET A 1 -7.93 -62.43 -8.01
N PRO A 2 -6.66 -62.60 -7.61
CA PRO A 2 -5.55 -62.82 -8.54
C PRO A 2 -5.64 -64.21 -9.20
N THR A 3 -5.01 -64.36 -10.36
CA THR A 3 -4.76 -65.64 -11.03
C THR A 3 -3.60 -66.38 -10.37
N ILE A 4 -3.44 -67.66 -10.71
CA ILE A 4 -2.34 -68.46 -10.15
C ILE A 4 -0.96 -68.11 -10.73
N ALA A 5 -0.92 -67.42 -11.87
CA ALA A 5 0.33 -66.90 -12.45
C ALA A 5 0.80 -65.66 -11.69
N GLU A 6 -0.11 -64.72 -11.41
CA GLU A 6 0.17 -63.51 -10.61
C GLU A 6 0.60 -63.88 -9.19
N LEU A 7 -0.09 -64.83 -8.53
CA LEU A 7 0.31 -65.32 -7.21
C LEU A 7 1.70 -65.99 -7.18
N LYS A 8 2.14 -66.61 -8.29
CA LYS A 8 3.50 -67.16 -8.41
C LYS A 8 4.53 -66.06 -8.66
N ALA A 9 4.26 -65.15 -9.59
CA ALA A 9 5.14 -64.03 -9.90
C ALA A 9 5.39 -63.13 -8.67
N GLU A 10 4.33 -62.85 -7.91
CA GLU A 10 4.42 -62.13 -6.64
C GLU A 10 5.31 -62.90 -5.65
N ARG A 11 5.02 -64.18 -5.38
CA ARG A 11 5.84 -65.03 -4.50
C ARG A 11 7.32 -65.08 -4.93
N ASP A 12 7.57 -65.23 -6.23
CA ASP A 12 8.91 -65.39 -6.79
C ASP A 12 9.70 -64.06 -6.79
N SER A 13 9.03 -62.93 -6.51
CA SER A 13 9.66 -61.61 -6.28
C SER A 13 10.14 -61.40 -4.84
N TRP A 14 9.70 -62.24 -3.89
CA TRP A 14 10.05 -62.08 -2.48
C TRP A 14 11.50 -62.50 -2.21
N SER A 15 12.14 -61.85 -1.23
CA SER A 15 13.49 -62.18 -0.79
C SER A 15 13.62 -63.60 -0.18
N SER A 16 12.51 -64.16 0.30
CA SER A 16 12.37 -65.53 0.74
C SER A 16 10.97 -66.08 0.41
N ALA A 17 10.88 -67.35 0.04
CA ALA A 17 9.62 -68.00 -0.29
C ALA A 17 8.92 -68.53 0.97
N ASP A 18 8.62 -67.65 1.92
CA ASP A 18 7.98 -67.92 3.21
C ASP A 18 7.18 -66.70 3.72
N ASN A 19 6.62 -66.78 4.93
CA ASN A 19 5.88 -65.69 5.56
C ASN A 19 6.68 -64.38 5.71
N ALA A 20 7.98 -64.46 5.98
CA ALA A 20 8.80 -63.29 6.25
C ALA A 20 9.07 -62.51 4.96
N GLY A 21 9.36 -63.21 3.86
CA GLY A 21 9.42 -62.62 2.53
C GLY A 21 8.07 -62.05 2.07
N ALA A 22 6.97 -62.75 2.32
CA ALA A 22 5.61 -62.30 2.00
C ALA A 22 5.20 -61.01 2.73
N PHE A 23 5.63 -60.85 3.98
CA PHE A 23 5.35 -59.64 4.77
C PHE A 23 6.33 -58.50 4.47
N ALA A 24 7.58 -58.79 4.07
CA ALA A 24 8.55 -57.77 3.69
C ALA A 24 8.39 -57.25 2.24
N ALA A 25 7.63 -57.95 1.41
CA ALA A 25 7.27 -57.52 0.06
C ALA A 25 6.32 -56.31 0.05
N ASN A 26 6.28 -55.56 -1.06
CA ASN A 26 5.51 -54.32 -1.21
C ASN A 26 4.01 -54.43 -0.84
N LEU A 27 3.42 -55.62 -0.86
CA LEU A 27 2.01 -55.86 -0.54
C LEU A 27 1.73 -56.16 0.96
N ASN A 28 2.78 -56.33 1.77
CA ASN A 28 2.78 -56.59 3.22
C ASN A 28 1.76 -57.67 3.63
N PHE A 29 1.91 -58.91 3.14
CA PHE A 29 0.92 -59.97 3.40
C PHE A 29 0.99 -60.47 4.86
N PRO A 30 -0.08 -60.28 5.67
CA PRO A 30 -0.08 -60.72 7.06
C PRO A 30 -0.40 -62.22 7.19
N LEU A 31 -0.04 -62.81 8.33
CA LEU A 31 -0.61 -64.07 8.79
C LEU A 31 -2.07 -63.84 9.23
N ALA A 32 -3.01 -64.45 8.51
CA ALA A 32 -4.45 -64.29 8.68
C ALA A 32 -5.19 -65.60 8.99
N GLY A 33 -4.48 -66.72 9.00
CA GLY A 33 -5.06 -68.05 9.18
C GLY A 33 -5.85 -68.55 7.96
N TYR A 34 -6.38 -69.76 8.10
CA TYR A 34 -7.35 -70.35 7.18
C TYR A 34 -8.31 -71.29 7.91
N ARG A 35 -9.46 -71.58 7.29
CA ARG A 35 -10.45 -72.54 7.80
C ARG A 35 -10.53 -73.75 6.87
N LEU A 36 -10.40 -74.93 7.46
CA LEU A 36 -10.63 -76.21 6.80
C LEU A 36 -11.81 -76.88 7.50
N GLU A 37 -12.94 -77.00 6.81
CA GLU A 37 -14.19 -77.51 7.39
C GLU A 37 -14.58 -76.73 8.68
N ASN A 38 -14.67 -77.43 9.81
CA ASN A 38 -15.05 -76.85 11.10
C ASN A 38 -13.88 -76.26 11.90
N ASP A 39 -12.64 -76.50 11.49
CA ASP A 39 -11.44 -76.12 12.24
C ASP A 39 -10.74 -74.88 11.65
N PHE A 40 -10.15 -74.07 12.53
CA PHE A 40 -9.45 -72.84 12.17
C PHE A 40 -7.98 -72.92 12.59
N TYR A 41 -7.09 -72.64 11.63
CA TYR A 41 -5.64 -72.76 11.79
C TYR A 41 -4.97 -71.41 11.60
N LEU A 42 -4.15 -70.99 12.56
CA LEU A 42 -3.41 -69.71 12.54
C LEU A 42 -1.97 -69.82 11.99
N THR A 43 -1.54 -71.03 11.61
CA THR A 43 -0.14 -71.37 11.26
C THR A 43 0.24 -71.05 9.81
N GLY A 44 -0.60 -70.36 9.07
CA GLY A 44 -0.34 -69.97 7.69
C GLY A 44 -1.42 -69.05 7.11
N SER A 45 -1.08 -68.35 6.03
CA SER A 45 -2.00 -67.52 5.26
C SER A 45 -2.34 -68.19 3.93
N VAL A 46 -3.58 -67.99 3.47
CA VAL A 46 -4.00 -68.46 2.15
C VAL A 46 -4.65 -67.34 1.35
N LEU A 47 -4.27 -67.26 0.07
CA LEU A 47 -4.90 -66.39 -0.92
C LEU A 47 -5.51 -67.25 -2.03
N GLY A 48 -6.83 -67.15 -2.19
CA GLY A 48 -7.57 -67.88 -3.21
C GLY A 48 -7.38 -67.30 -4.61
N SER A 49 -7.24 -68.17 -5.60
CA SER A 49 -7.09 -67.80 -7.01
C SER A 49 -8.43 -67.87 -7.77
N THR A 50 -8.53 -67.13 -8.88
CA THR A 50 -9.61 -67.31 -9.88
C THR A 50 -9.48 -68.60 -10.69
N SER A 51 -8.32 -69.25 -10.67
CA SER A 51 -8.07 -70.50 -11.39
C SER A 51 -8.86 -71.66 -10.77
N ILE A 52 -9.97 -72.03 -11.43
CA ILE A 52 -10.84 -73.14 -11.06
C ILE A 52 -10.95 -74.16 -12.20
N SER A 53 -10.79 -75.44 -11.87
CA SER A 53 -11.37 -76.56 -12.63
C SER A 53 -12.53 -77.14 -11.81
N SER A 54 -13.37 -78.02 -12.36
CA SER A 54 -14.47 -78.67 -11.62
C SER A 54 -14.03 -79.13 -10.22
N ASN A 55 -14.88 -78.96 -9.20
CA ASN A 55 -14.69 -79.26 -7.77
C ASN A 55 -13.39 -78.82 -7.03
N ILE A 56 -12.38 -78.30 -7.73
CA ILE A 56 -11.08 -77.87 -7.19
C ILE A 56 -10.92 -76.35 -7.34
N ALA A 57 -10.24 -75.71 -6.39
CA ALA A 57 -9.75 -74.34 -6.47
C ALA A 57 -8.23 -74.32 -6.23
N GLN A 58 -7.54 -73.35 -6.86
CA GLN A 58 -6.13 -73.12 -6.64
C GLN A 58 -5.91 -71.98 -5.66
N TYR A 59 -4.84 -72.07 -4.87
CA TYR A 59 -4.50 -71.07 -3.86
C TYR A 59 -2.99 -70.97 -3.67
N LEU A 60 -2.53 -69.80 -3.22
CA LEU A 60 -1.20 -69.63 -2.65
C LEU A 60 -1.28 -69.88 -1.15
N PHE A 61 -0.60 -70.92 -0.68
CA PHE A 61 -0.37 -71.21 0.73
C PHE A 61 0.95 -70.57 1.17
N MET A 62 0.95 -69.91 2.31
CA MET A 62 2.14 -69.35 2.97
C MET A 62 2.22 -69.88 4.39
N SER A 63 3.40 -70.37 4.77
CA SER A 63 3.75 -70.87 6.09
C SER A 63 5.15 -70.38 6.47
N GLU A 64 5.51 -70.54 7.74
CA GLU A 64 6.76 -70.02 8.32
C GLU A 64 8.02 -70.51 7.60
N THR A 65 7.92 -71.65 6.89
CA THR A 65 9.04 -72.30 6.20
C THR A 65 8.84 -72.46 4.69
N SER A 66 7.66 -72.12 4.14
CA SER A 66 7.40 -72.28 2.71
C SER A 66 6.16 -71.53 2.20
N ALA A 67 6.26 -71.02 0.96
CA ALA A 67 5.17 -70.49 0.17
C ALA A 67 5.01 -71.29 -1.13
N SER A 68 3.83 -71.87 -1.34
CA SER A 68 3.57 -72.74 -2.50
C SER A 68 2.15 -72.65 -3.02
N VAL A 69 2.01 -72.80 -4.33
CA VAL A 69 0.71 -72.94 -4.99
C VAL A 69 0.22 -74.38 -4.88
N SER A 70 -1.02 -74.57 -4.45
CA SER A 70 -1.65 -75.88 -4.25
C SER A 70 -3.08 -75.94 -4.79
N ASN A 71 -3.59 -77.17 -4.95
CA ASN A 71 -4.92 -77.51 -5.44
C ASN A 71 -5.74 -78.15 -4.31
N VAL A 72 -6.88 -77.58 -3.91
CA VAL A 72 -7.77 -78.17 -2.88
C VAL A 72 -9.24 -78.07 -3.29
N VAL A 73 -10.06 -78.98 -2.76
CA VAL A 73 -11.52 -78.99 -2.95
C VAL A 73 -12.19 -77.74 -2.38
N ARG A 74 -13.28 -77.29 -3.01
CA ARG A 74 -13.93 -75.99 -2.76
C ARG A 74 -14.55 -75.75 -1.36
N GLY A 75 -14.35 -76.65 -0.39
CA GLY A 75 -14.70 -76.47 1.02
C GLY A 75 -13.66 -75.70 1.84
N PHE A 76 -12.52 -75.34 1.24
CA PHE A 76 -11.46 -74.55 1.86
C PHE A 76 -11.80 -73.06 1.84
N VAL A 77 -11.72 -72.37 2.99
CA VAL A 77 -12.03 -70.94 3.10
C VAL A 77 -10.82 -70.16 3.62
N ALA A 78 -10.49 -69.09 2.92
CA ALA A 78 -9.29 -68.29 3.10
C ALA A 78 -9.62 -66.79 3.11
N SER A 79 -8.71 -65.99 3.68
CA SER A 79 -8.84 -64.54 3.76
C SER A 79 -8.77 -63.90 2.36
N VAL A 80 -9.84 -63.23 1.95
CA VAL A 80 -9.94 -62.57 0.63
C VAL A 80 -9.53 -61.11 0.71
N ARG A 81 -8.59 -60.69 -0.14
CA ARG A 81 -8.34 -59.28 -0.46
C ARG A 81 -8.85 -58.99 -1.88
N CYS A 82 -9.70 -57.99 -2.03
CA CYS A 82 -10.18 -57.55 -3.34
C CYS A 82 -9.22 -56.54 -3.98
N ILE A 83 -9.22 -56.52 -5.32
CA ILE A 83 -8.55 -55.50 -6.14
C ILE A 83 -9.64 -54.51 -6.56
N LEU A 84 -9.39 -53.21 -6.42
CA LEU A 84 -10.13 -52.18 -7.15
C LEU A 84 -9.52 -52.09 -8.56
N ASN A 85 -10.30 -52.35 -9.62
CA ASN A 85 -9.79 -52.29 -10.98
C ASN A 85 -10.69 -51.46 -11.91
N VAL A 86 -10.12 -50.36 -12.40
CA VAL A 86 -10.37 -49.74 -13.71
C VAL A 86 -9.02 -49.12 -14.14
N GLY A 87 -8.40 -49.41 -15.31
CA GLY A 87 -8.65 -50.50 -16.26
C GLY A 87 -7.60 -50.50 -17.41
N SER A 88 -7.62 -51.58 -18.23
CA SER A 88 -6.96 -51.79 -19.53
C SER A 88 -5.42 -52.00 -19.65
N ASP A 89 -5.12 -52.89 -20.61
CA ASP A 89 -3.85 -53.52 -21.05
C ASP A 89 -3.20 -52.70 -22.20
N PRO A 90 -1.87 -52.77 -22.45
CA PRO A 90 -1.22 -52.21 -23.65
C PRO A 90 -1.13 -53.28 -24.78
N LEU A 91 -1.01 -53.03 -26.09
CA LEU A 91 -0.59 -51.94 -26.99
C LEU A 91 -1.57 -51.88 -28.22
N PRO A 92 -1.40 -51.11 -29.33
CA PRO A 92 -0.28 -50.25 -29.76
C PRO A 92 -0.61 -48.86 -30.38
N VAL A 93 0.45 -48.08 -30.67
CA VAL A 93 0.51 -46.85 -31.50
C VAL A 93 -0.22 -45.60 -30.97
N ASP A 94 0.56 -44.52 -30.83
CA ASP A 94 0.23 -43.11 -30.54
C ASP A 94 -1.23 -42.75 -30.21
N ILE A 95 -1.48 -42.48 -28.92
CA ILE A 95 -2.53 -41.55 -28.48
C ILE A 95 -1.92 -40.53 -27.53
N ILE A 96 -1.73 -39.33 -28.06
CA ILE A 96 -1.69 -38.01 -27.41
C ILE A 96 -2.00 -38.06 -25.90
N ALA A 97 -1.01 -37.73 -25.08
CA ALA A 97 -1.21 -37.44 -23.66
C ALA A 97 -1.97 -36.12 -23.53
N SER A 98 -3.22 -36.14 -23.06
CA SER A 98 -3.96 -34.91 -22.80
C SER A 98 -3.34 -34.14 -21.64
N ILE A 99 -3.04 -32.88 -21.91
CA ILE A 99 -2.57 -31.87 -20.95
C ILE A 99 -3.76 -31.00 -20.54
N SER A 100 -3.71 -30.37 -19.36
CA SER A 100 -4.72 -29.39 -18.97
C SER A 100 -4.15 -28.26 -18.11
N ILE A 101 -4.77 -27.09 -18.25
CA ILE A 101 -4.57 -25.91 -17.42
C ILE A 101 -5.95 -25.30 -17.13
N ALA A 102 -6.12 -24.75 -15.93
CA ALA A 102 -7.34 -24.05 -15.53
C ALA A 102 -7.06 -22.54 -15.42
N ASN A 103 -8.10 -21.73 -15.50
CA ASN A 103 -8.00 -20.29 -15.24
C ASN A 103 -7.49 -20.05 -13.82
N GLN A 104 -6.62 -19.05 -13.66
CA GLN A 104 -6.00 -18.71 -12.38
C GLN A 104 -5.93 -17.19 -12.23
N THR A 105 -5.94 -16.73 -10.98
CA THR A 105 -5.73 -15.33 -10.63
C THR A 105 -4.41 -15.18 -9.88
N ARG A 106 -3.74 -14.05 -10.08
CA ARG A 106 -2.57 -13.56 -9.37
C ARG A 106 -2.73 -12.06 -9.10
N GLU A 107 -1.92 -11.53 -8.20
CA GLU A 107 -1.86 -10.11 -7.88
C GLU A 107 -0.38 -9.72 -7.72
N ILE A 108 -0.01 -8.53 -8.18
CA ILE A 108 1.34 -7.97 -8.01
C ILE A 108 1.26 -6.44 -7.97
N ALA A 109 2.11 -5.81 -7.17
CA ALA A 109 2.22 -4.35 -7.14
C ALA A 109 2.83 -3.81 -8.44
N GLU A 110 2.50 -2.57 -8.77
CA GLU A 110 2.99 -1.90 -9.99
C GLU A 110 4.48 -1.53 -9.92
N ASN A 111 4.95 -1.06 -8.76
CA ASN A 111 6.31 -0.54 -8.54
C ASN A 111 7.39 -1.63 -8.42
N ILE A 112 7.10 -2.82 -8.96
CA ILE A 112 7.90 -4.02 -8.82
C ILE A 112 8.96 -4.09 -9.92
N ALA A 113 10.19 -4.45 -9.53
CA ALA A 113 11.30 -4.55 -10.45
C ALA A 113 11.11 -5.67 -11.50
N SER A 114 11.54 -5.38 -12.74
CA SER A 114 11.66 -6.38 -13.81
C SER A 114 12.48 -7.60 -13.35
N GLY A 115 12.03 -8.80 -13.72
CA GLY A 115 12.54 -10.09 -13.24
C GLY A 115 11.83 -10.65 -12.00
N THR A 116 10.95 -9.89 -11.34
CA THR A 116 10.19 -10.41 -10.18
C THR A 116 9.16 -11.46 -10.60
N VAL A 117 9.03 -12.52 -9.80
CA VAL A 117 8.09 -13.63 -10.02
C VAL A 117 6.65 -13.27 -9.62
N VAL A 118 5.68 -13.63 -10.44
CA VAL A 118 4.24 -13.35 -10.22
C VAL A 118 3.58 -14.50 -9.45
N GLY A 119 4.04 -14.70 -8.21
CA GLY A 119 3.66 -15.84 -7.37
C GLY A 119 4.21 -17.18 -7.87
N GLU A 120 3.66 -18.29 -7.37
CA GLU A 120 4.07 -19.65 -7.73
C GLU A 120 3.72 -20.03 -9.19
N PRO A 121 4.49 -20.95 -9.82
CA PRO A 121 4.25 -21.44 -11.18
C PRO A 121 2.81 -21.93 -11.42
N LEU A 122 2.37 -21.86 -12.68
CA LEU A 122 1.01 -22.23 -13.07
C LEU A 122 0.72 -23.73 -12.84
N THR A 123 -0.33 -24.02 -12.07
CA THR A 123 -0.81 -25.39 -11.86
C THR A 123 -1.36 -26.00 -13.15
N THR A 124 -0.82 -27.16 -13.55
CA THR A 124 -1.20 -27.90 -14.77
C THR A 124 -1.32 -29.41 -14.52
N THR A 125 -1.87 -30.15 -15.48
CA THR A 125 -1.80 -31.63 -15.51
C THR A 125 -1.21 -32.13 -16.82
N GLY A 126 -0.75 -33.39 -16.84
CA GLY A 126 -0.16 -34.04 -18.02
C GLY A 126 1.32 -33.71 -18.24
N ASN A 127 1.93 -32.86 -17.41
CA ASN A 127 3.33 -32.40 -17.50
C ASN A 127 3.66 -31.83 -18.89
N PRO A 128 3.13 -30.64 -19.24
CA PRO A 128 3.50 -29.94 -20.46
C PRO A 128 5.00 -29.61 -20.48
N THR A 129 5.56 -29.52 -21.69
CA THR A 129 6.99 -29.24 -21.92
C THR A 129 7.23 -27.82 -22.46
N VAL A 130 6.18 -27.15 -22.89
CA VAL A 130 6.20 -25.76 -23.38
C VAL A 130 5.05 -25.00 -22.75
N PHE A 131 5.34 -23.78 -22.32
CA PHE A 131 4.37 -22.76 -21.93
C PHE A 131 4.60 -21.53 -22.81
N SER A 132 3.52 -20.90 -23.27
CA SER A 132 3.61 -19.66 -24.05
C SER A 132 2.44 -18.73 -23.70
N ILE A 133 2.70 -17.43 -23.62
CA ILE A 133 1.63 -16.42 -23.58
C ILE A 133 1.30 -16.08 -25.04
N ILE A 134 0.08 -16.40 -25.48
CA ILE A 134 -0.33 -16.26 -26.90
C ILE A 134 -1.24 -15.03 -27.14
N ALA A 135 -1.80 -14.43 -26.09
CA ALA A 135 -2.56 -13.18 -26.14
C ALA A 135 -2.66 -12.52 -24.76
N GLY A 136 -3.15 -11.27 -24.72
CA GLY A 136 -3.45 -10.54 -23.48
C GLY A 136 -2.26 -9.85 -22.80
N ASN A 137 -1.04 -10.04 -23.33
CA ASN A 137 0.20 -9.45 -22.80
C ASN A 137 0.48 -8.06 -23.39
N THR A 138 -0.40 -7.10 -23.15
CA THR A 138 -0.25 -5.74 -23.69
C THR A 138 1.10 -5.13 -23.28
N GLY A 139 1.88 -4.63 -24.25
CA GLY A 139 3.20 -4.04 -23.99
C GLY A 139 4.29 -5.04 -23.57
N ASP A 140 4.07 -6.35 -23.78
CA ASP A 140 4.98 -7.43 -23.37
C ASP A 140 5.38 -7.37 -21.87
N ALA A 141 4.42 -6.96 -21.04
CA ALA A 141 4.61 -6.72 -19.61
C ALA A 141 5.10 -7.96 -18.83
N PHE A 142 4.73 -9.17 -19.25
CA PHE A 142 5.08 -10.42 -18.60
C PHE A 142 5.80 -11.41 -19.53
N ALA A 143 6.62 -12.28 -18.96
CA ALA A 143 7.10 -13.50 -19.60
C ALA A 143 6.67 -14.74 -18.83
N ILE A 144 6.73 -15.90 -19.49
CA ILE A 144 6.55 -17.22 -18.87
C ILE A 144 7.69 -18.14 -19.30
N ASP A 145 8.20 -18.96 -18.38
CA ASP A 145 9.18 -20.00 -18.69
C ASP A 145 8.53 -21.39 -18.87
N ASN A 146 9.33 -22.38 -19.31
CA ASN A 146 8.84 -23.75 -19.52
C ASN A 146 8.51 -24.52 -18.23
N THR A 147 8.72 -23.93 -17.04
CA THR A 147 8.22 -24.48 -15.77
C THR A 147 6.83 -23.94 -15.41
N GLY A 148 6.33 -22.97 -16.17
CA GLY A 148 5.09 -22.25 -15.89
C GLY A 148 5.27 -21.07 -14.94
N GLN A 149 6.51 -20.66 -14.63
CA GLN A 149 6.76 -19.48 -13.81
C GLN A 149 6.54 -18.21 -14.64
N ILE A 150 5.68 -17.31 -14.16
CA ILE A 150 5.49 -15.98 -14.76
C ILE A 150 6.42 -14.98 -14.08
N THR A 151 7.05 -14.10 -14.86
CA THR A 151 7.86 -12.97 -14.38
C THR A 151 7.44 -11.65 -15.01
N VAL A 152 7.63 -10.55 -14.26
CA VAL A 152 7.51 -9.18 -14.77
C VAL A 152 8.68 -8.88 -15.70
N VAL A 153 8.44 -8.25 -16.85
CA VAL A 153 9.46 -7.84 -17.83
C VAL A 153 9.35 -6.35 -18.13
N GLY A 154 8.16 -5.88 -18.52
CA GLY A 154 7.86 -4.46 -18.70
C GLY A 154 7.61 -3.74 -17.38
N ALA A 155 7.56 -2.41 -17.41
CA ALA A 155 7.03 -1.62 -16.30
C ALA A 155 5.52 -1.87 -16.16
N LEU A 156 5.05 -1.92 -14.92
CA LEU A 156 3.62 -2.01 -14.58
C LEU A 156 3.18 -0.65 -14.04
N ASP A 157 1.94 -0.29 -14.30
CA ASP A 157 1.33 1.02 -14.03
C ASP A 157 -0.18 0.74 -13.89
N TYR A 158 -0.72 0.92 -12.68
CA TYR A 158 -2.12 0.61 -12.38
C TYR A 158 -3.07 1.56 -13.10
N GLU A 159 -2.70 2.84 -13.19
CA GLU A 159 -3.47 3.94 -13.76
C GLU A 159 -3.81 3.71 -15.22
N THR A 160 -2.91 3.04 -15.95
CA THR A 160 -3.08 2.63 -17.35
C THR A 160 -3.64 1.23 -17.50
N VAL A 161 -3.17 0.23 -16.74
CA VAL A 161 -3.60 -1.18 -16.88
C VAL A 161 -3.75 -1.89 -15.53
N GLN A 162 -4.90 -1.69 -14.90
CA GLN A 162 -5.28 -2.32 -13.61
C GLN A 162 -5.29 -3.86 -13.62
N SER A 163 -5.45 -4.50 -14.77
CA SER A 163 -5.37 -5.96 -14.87
C SER A 163 -5.02 -6.46 -16.28
N TYR A 164 -4.31 -7.59 -16.31
CA TYR A 164 -3.97 -8.31 -17.53
C TYR A 164 -4.68 -9.66 -17.52
N THR A 165 -5.28 -10.07 -18.65
CA THR A 165 -5.84 -11.41 -18.82
C THR A 165 -5.02 -12.13 -19.88
N LEU A 166 -3.92 -12.76 -19.44
CA LEU A 166 -3.01 -13.50 -20.31
C LEU A 166 -3.70 -14.78 -20.78
N ILE A 167 -3.71 -15.04 -22.08
CA ILE A 167 -4.08 -16.34 -22.61
C ILE A 167 -2.80 -17.17 -22.69
N VAL A 168 -2.65 -18.10 -21.75
CA VAL A 168 -1.51 -19.02 -21.71
C VAL A 168 -1.88 -20.31 -22.42
N GLN A 169 -1.06 -20.71 -23.38
CA GLN A 169 -1.09 -22.00 -24.04
C GLN A 169 -0.05 -22.92 -23.39
N ILE A 170 -0.39 -24.21 -23.28
CA ILE A 170 0.56 -25.26 -22.94
C ILE A 170 0.55 -26.34 -24.02
N SER A 171 1.73 -26.93 -24.26
CA SER A 171 1.95 -27.95 -25.29
C SER A 171 2.80 -29.11 -24.76
N LYS A 172 2.66 -30.28 -25.39
CA LYS A 172 3.44 -31.48 -25.09
C LYS A 172 3.50 -32.42 -26.29
N ASP A 173 4.70 -32.75 -26.76
CA ASP A 173 4.90 -33.75 -27.82
C ASP A 173 3.96 -33.55 -29.02
N ALA A 174 3.15 -34.56 -29.37
CA ALA A 174 2.13 -34.48 -30.44
C ALA A 174 0.73 -34.09 -29.92
N ALA A 175 0.59 -33.66 -28.66
CA ALA A 175 -0.69 -33.37 -28.04
C ALA A 175 -1.36 -32.11 -28.58
N THR A 176 -2.69 -32.10 -28.57
CA THR A 176 -3.47 -30.89 -28.83
C THR A 176 -3.17 -29.86 -27.76
N ASP A 177 -2.71 -28.68 -28.19
CA ASP A 177 -2.51 -27.53 -27.30
C ASP A 177 -3.80 -27.16 -26.57
N VAL A 178 -3.67 -26.74 -25.32
CA VAL A 178 -4.79 -26.25 -24.50
C VAL A 178 -4.45 -24.89 -23.90
N THR A 179 -5.47 -24.07 -23.67
CA THR A 179 -5.32 -22.70 -23.20
C THR A 179 -6.13 -22.41 -21.94
N ALA A 180 -5.66 -21.46 -21.13
CA ALA A 180 -6.40 -20.88 -20.01
C ALA A 180 -6.19 -19.37 -19.94
N ALA A 181 -7.16 -18.69 -19.32
CA ALA A 181 -7.06 -17.27 -18.97
C ALA A 181 -6.41 -17.13 -17.58
N ILE A 182 -5.26 -16.46 -17.53
CA ILE A 182 -4.54 -16.13 -16.31
C ILE A 182 -4.71 -14.63 -16.05
N THR A 183 -5.48 -14.28 -15.04
CA THR A 183 -5.72 -12.88 -14.65
C THR A 183 -4.65 -12.43 -13.66
N ILE A 184 -3.89 -11.40 -14.01
CA ILE A 184 -2.95 -10.73 -13.11
C ILE A 184 -3.57 -9.36 -12.79
N ASN A 185 -4.00 -9.18 -11.54
CA ASN A 185 -4.40 -7.88 -11.02
C ASN A 185 -3.13 -7.08 -10.70
N ILE A 186 -3.12 -5.81 -11.07
CA ILE A 186 -2.11 -4.86 -10.60
C ILE A 186 -2.65 -4.23 -9.33
N ALA A 187 -1.81 -4.12 -8.30
CA ALA A 187 -2.12 -3.39 -7.08
C ALA A 187 -1.48 -2.00 -7.13
N ASN A 188 -2.31 -0.96 -7.04
CA ASN A 188 -1.88 0.42 -6.86
C ASN A 188 -1.14 0.53 -5.50
N THR A 189 0.01 1.19 -5.53
CA THR A 189 0.90 1.39 -4.38
C THR A 189 0.81 2.79 -3.76
N GLY A 190 0.12 3.71 -4.44
CA GLY A 190 -0.15 5.08 -4.02
C GLY A 190 1.09 5.96 -4.03
N PHE A 191 0.86 7.25 -3.77
CA PHE A 191 1.94 8.20 -3.54
C PHE A 191 2.13 8.46 -2.05
N THR A 192 3.27 9.07 -1.71
CA THR A 192 3.57 9.54 -0.36
C THR A 192 3.70 11.05 -0.35
N PHE A 193 3.18 11.72 0.66
CA PHE A 193 3.34 13.15 0.85
C PHE A 193 3.88 13.42 2.25
N ASP A 194 5.01 14.12 2.36
CA ASP A 194 5.66 14.38 3.64
C ASP A 194 4.86 15.43 4.43
N SER A 195 4.89 15.32 5.76
CA SER A 195 4.34 16.34 6.65
C SER A 195 4.99 17.70 6.43
N ILE A 196 4.17 18.75 6.30
CA ILE A 196 4.61 20.14 6.36
C ILE A 196 4.73 20.51 7.83
N ALA A 197 5.81 21.20 8.21
CA ALA A 197 6.01 21.61 9.60
C ALA A 197 5.20 22.88 9.91
N ASP A 198 4.66 22.95 11.14
CA ASP A 198 4.13 24.17 11.72
C ASP A 198 5.22 25.27 11.76
N ASN A 199 4.80 26.51 11.57
CA ASN A 199 5.69 27.67 11.55
C ASN A 199 5.31 28.63 12.68
N ILE A 200 6.31 29.18 13.36
CA ILE A 200 6.15 30.29 14.29
C ILE A 200 7.00 31.43 13.75
N ILE A 201 6.36 32.58 13.49
CA ILE A 201 7.02 33.75 12.95
C ILE A 201 6.64 35.01 13.71
N ALA A 202 7.58 35.94 13.77
CA ALA A 202 7.28 37.31 14.16
C ALA A 202 6.36 37.96 13.12
N GLU A 203 5.43 38.80 13.56
CA GLU A 203 4.77 39.76 12.69
C GLU A 203 5.78 40.71 12.03
N ASN A 204 5.32 41.56 11.11
CA ASN A 204 6.20 42.48 10.35
C ASN A 204 7.33 41.78 9.55
N THR A 205 7.34 40.44 9.50
CA THR A 205 8.25 39.64 8.68
C THR A 205 7.55 39.10 7.42
N ALA A 206 8.32 38.98 6.34
CA ALA A 206 7.83 38.36 5.11
C ALA A 206 7.80 36.83 5.26
N PHE A 207 6.64 36.21 5.06
CA PHE A 207 6.48 34.76 5.13
C PHE A 207 6.64 34.08 3.77
N SER A 208 7.46 33.04 3.73
CA SER A 208 7.60 32.13 2.60
C SER A 208 8.10 30.78 3.09
N ILE A 209 7.39 29.70 2.77
CA ILE A 209 7.85 28.32 3.00
C ILE A 209 7.91 27.56 1.66
N THR A 210 8.73 26.51 1.63
CA THR A 210 8.79 25.57 0.50
C THR A 210 8.59 24.17 1.04
N PHE A 211 7.54 23.48 0.60
CA PHE A 211 7.32 22.08 1.00
C PHE A 211 7.96 21.11 0.01
N LYS A 212 8.36 19.94 0.51
CA LYS A 212 8.81 18.85 -0.35
C LYS A 212 7.59 18.23 -1.04
N GLY A 213 7.61 18.19 -2.37
CA GLY A 213 6.53 17.58 -3.14
C GLY A 213 6.34 16.10 -2.82
N ALA A 214 5.12 15.62 -3.05
CA ALA A 214 4.77 14.21 -3.00
C ALA A 214 5.74 13.37 -3.86
N THR A 215 6.06 12.18 -3.35
CA THR A 215 6.95 11.22 -4.00
C THR A 215 6.17 9.98 -4.40
N ASP A 216 6.26 9.64 -5.67
CA ASP A 216 5.69 8.46 -6.28
C ASP A 216 6.68 7.88 -7.30
N THR A 217 6.84 6.55 -7.26
CA THR A 217 7.77 5.79 -8.10
C THR A 217 7.17 5.33 -9.42
N ALA A 218 5.85 5.40 -9.58
CA ALA A 218 5.07 5.01 -10.75
C ALA A 218 4.38 6.22 -11.43
N LEU A 219 4.80 7.46 -11.11
CA LEU A 219 4.21 8.71 -11.58
C LEU A 219 3.76 8.66 -13.05
N SER A 220 2.45 8.75 -13.23
CA SER A 220 1.86 8.97 -14.54
C SER A 220 2.44 10.24 -15.19
N SER A 221 2.40 10.32 -16.52
CA SER A 221 2.88 11.51 -17.25
C SER A 221 2.08 12.80 -16.97
N LEU A 222 0.99 12.71 -16.20
CA LEU A 222 0.17 13.82 -15.75
C LEU A 222 0.60 14.38 -14.38
N GLY A 223 1.33 13.60 -13.57
CA GLY A 223 1.93 14.03 -12.30
C GLY A 223 0.93 14.21 -11.13
N ILE A 224 1.37 15.01 -10.15
CA ILE A 224 0.61 15.38 -8.95
C ILE A 224 0.20 16.86 -9.04
N GLU A 225 -1.07 17.14 -8.81
CA GLU A 225 -1.60 18.50 -8.65
C GLU A 225 -1.63 18.87 -7.15
N TYR A 226 -1.34 20.14 -6.83
CA TYR A 226 -1.39 20.65 -5.46
C TYR A 226 -2.39 21.81 -5.37
N THR A 227 -3.24 21.77 -4.35
CA THR A 227 -4.14 22.88 -3.98
C THR A 227 -3.88 23.32 -2.55
N LEU A 228 -4.33 24.54 -2.22
CA LEU A 228 -4.27 25.09 -0.86
C LEU A 228 -5.69 25.29 -0.34
N GLY A 229 -5.95 24.75 0.85
CA GLY A 229 -7.17 24.84 1.63
C GLY A 229 -6.86 25.13 3.09
N GLY A 230 -7.78 24.81 3.99
CA GLY A 230 -7.78 25.28 5.38
C GLY A 230 -8.73 26.47 5.58
N ALA A 231 -8.88 26.94 6.81
CA ALA A 231 -9.74 28.08 7.13
C ALA A 231 -9.18 29.36 6.48
N ASP A 232 -7.87 29.57 6.58
CA ASP A 232 -7.22 30.84 6.26
C ASP A 232 -6.48 30.83 4.93
N ALA A 233 -6.77 29.83 4.07
CA ALA A 233 -6.18 29.67 2.74
C ALA A 233 -6.21 30.97 1.90
N SER A 234 -7.22 31.82 2.10
CA SER A 234 -7.35 33.10 1.39
C SER A 234 -6.31 34.17 1.77
N SER A 235 -5.60 33.99 2.89
CA SER A 235 -4.48 34.84 3.32
C SER A 235 -3.14 34.42 2.70
N PHE A 236 -3.13 33.39 1.83
CA PHE A 236 -1.92 32.81 1.24
C PHE A 236 -2.06 32.55 -0.28
N ASN A 237 -0.91 32.39 -0.93
CA ASN A 237 -0.76 32.01 -2.33
C ASN A 237 0.08 30.73 -2.42
N LEU A 238 -0.34 29.76 -3.23
CA LEU A 238 0.44 28.58 -3.58
C LEU A 238 1.02 28.69 -5.00
N THR A 239 2.34 28.65 -5.12
CA THR A 239 3.05 28.54 -6.41
C THR A 239 3.45 27.09 -6.64
N THR A 240 2.58 26.34 -7.34
CA THR A 240 2.73 24.89 -7.59
C THR A 240 3.97 24.52 -8.40
N ALA A 241 4.46 25.41 -9.28
CA ALA A 241 5.67 25.16 -10.07
C ALA A 241 6.97 25.07 -9.22
N THR A 242 6.93 25.54 -7.97
CA THR A 242 8.07 25.55 -7.04
C THR A 242 7.71 25.03 -5.64
N ASN A 243 6.47 24.59 -5.41
CA ASN A 243 5.93 24.21 -4.10
C ASN A 243 6.16 25.27 -3.00
N VAL A 244 6.03 26.54 -3.37
CA VAL A 244 6.22 27.69 -2.46
C VAL A 244 4.87 28.22 -2.01
N ILE A 245 4.71 28.46 -0.71
CA ILE A 245 3.56 29.14 -0.12
C ILE A 245 4.05 30.48 0.43
N THR A 246 3.38 31.58 0.06
CA THR A 246 3.61 32.94 0.58
C THR A 246 2.31 33.57 1.04
N ILE A 247 2.38 34.65 1.82
CA ILE A 247 1.21 35.47 2.14
C ILE A 247 0.64 36.23 0.93
N THR A 248 -0.61 36.70 1.04
CA THR A 248 -1.25 37.64 0.09
C THR A 248 -1.01 39.12 0.43
N HIS A 249 -0.64 39.43 1.67
CA HIS A 249 -0.38 40.77 2.18
C HIS A 249 1.13 41.04 2.34
N ALA A 250 1.52 42.26 2.73
CA ALA A 250 2.93 42.66 2.82
C ALA A 250 3.68 42.00 4.00
N ALA A 251 2.98 41.86 5.13
CA ALA A 251 3.40 41.17 6.33
C ALA A 251 2.14 40.74 7.11
N PHE A 252 2.33 39.99 8.20
CA PHE A 252 1.32 39.85 9.26
C PHE A 252 1.37 41.04 10.23
N ASP A 253 0.25 41.28 10.89
CA ASP A 253 -0.05 42.35 11.85
C ASP A 253 -0.76 41.66 13.02
N PHE A 254 -0.17 41.67 14.20
CA PHE A 254 -0.62 40.88 15.36
C PHE A 254 -1.82 41.54 16.08
N GLU A 255 -1.88 42.88 16.08
CA GLU A 255 -2.97 43.69 16.62
C GLU A 255 -4.25 43.61 15.77
N ASN A 256 -4.11 43.40 14.46
CA ASN A 256 -5.21 43.25 13.51
C ASN A 256 -5.03 41.96 12.67
N PRO A 257 -5.23 40.78 13.30
CA PRO A 257 -5.10 39.50 12.63
C PRO A 257 -6.15 39.35 11.52
N ALA A 258 -5.75 38.67 10.45
CA ALA A 258 -6.54 38.46 9.23
C ALA A 258 -6.85 36.97 8.98
N ASP A 259 -6.77 36.16 10.03
CA ASP A 259 -7.29 34.80 10.13
C ASP A 259 -8.82 34.84 10.37
N SER A 260 -9.43 33.66 10.42
CA SER A 260 -10.88 33.49 10.41
C SER A 260 -11.55 33.76 11.76
N ASP A 261 -10.81 33.61 12.87
CA ASP A 261 -11.32 33.77 14.23
C ASP A 261 -10.50 34.70 15.15
N THR A 262 -9.50 35.42 14.61
CA THR A 262 -8.75 36.51 15.27
C THR A 262 -7.83 36.06 16.41
N ASP A 263 -7.29 34.84 16.35
CA ASP A 263 -6.47 34.22 17.41
C ASP A 263 -4.94 34.23 17.16
N ASN A 264 -4.50 34.68 15.99
CA ASN A 264 -3.12 34.71 15.48
C ASN A 264 -2.54 33.32 15.09
N VAL A 265 -3.38 32.31 14.86
CA VAL A 265 -3.03 31.00 14.30
C VAL A 265 -3.74 30.79 12.97
N TYR A 266 -2.98 30.69 11.88
CA TYR A 266 -3.52 30.46 10.55
C TYR A 266 -3.51 28.95 10.23
N GLU A 267 -4.67 28.35 9.99
CA GLU A 267 -4.81 26.94 9.62
C GLU A 267 -4.85 26.72 8.11
N LEU A 268 -3.92 25.89 7.64
CA LEU A 268 -3.73 25.59 6.22
C LEU A 268 -3.68 24.08 5.97
N THR A 269 -4.24 23.68 4.83
CA THR A 269 -4.17 22.32 4.30
C THR A 269 -3.57 22.36 2.91
N VAL A 270 -2.50 21.59 2.65
CA VAL A 270 -2.08 21.31 1.26
C VAL A 270 -2.63 19.95 0.85
N SER A 271 -3.45 19.94 -0.19
CA SER A 271 -3.93 18.70 -0.81
C SER A 271 -3.04 18.37 -2.00
N ALA A 272 -2.36 17.24 -1.96
CA ALA A 272 -1.73 16.63 -3.12
C ALA A 272 -2.72 15.65 -3.75
N THR A 273 -2.94 15.70 -5.07
CA THR A 273 -3.84 14.79 -5.79
C THR A 273 -3.16 14.24 -7.03
N ASP A 274 -3.10 12.91 -7.16
CA ASP A 274 -2.62 12.30 -8.41
C ASP A 274 -3.65 12.46 -9.54
N GLN A 275 -3.15 12.52 -10.77
CA GLN A 275 -4.00 12.66 -11.96
C GLN A 275 -4.35 11.30 -12.56
N ALA A 276 -4.59 10.31 -11.70
CA ALA A 276 -4.99 8.96 -12.06
C ALA A 276 -6.40 8.88 -12.66
N THR A 277 -6.70 7.79 -13.37
CA THR A 277 -8.08 7.44 -13.78
C THR A 277 -9.02 7.31 -12.57
N ILE A 278 -8.48 6.94 -11.40
CA ILE A 278 -9.14 6.96 -10.09
C ILE A 278 -8.22 7.75 -9.16
N ALA A 279 -8.44 9.07 -9.07
CA ALA A 279 -7.57 9.95 -8.31
C ALA A 279 -7.49 9.61 -6.82
N GLN A 280 -6.27 9.59 -6.27
CA GLN A 280 -5.99 9.60 -4.83
C GLN A 280 -5.63 11.03 -4.40
N THR A 281 -6.09 11.44 -3.22
CA THR A 281 -5.74 12.71 -2.59
C THR A 281 -5.15 12.44 -1.21
N ILE A 282 -4.08 13.16 -0.86
CA ILE A 282 -3.50 13.21 0.49
C ILE A 282 -3.47 14.66 0.95
N ASP A 283 -4.17 14.91 2.05
CA ASP A 283 -4.23 16.21 2.72
C ASP A 283 -3.19 16.28 3.84
N ILE A 284 -2.46 17.40 3.91
CA ILE A 284 -1.49 17.69 4.96
C ILE A 284 -1.85 19.03 5.60
N ASP A 285 -2.33 18.97 6.84
CA ASP A 285 -2.64 20.13 7.68
C ASP A 285 -1.37 20.64 8.38
N PHE A 286 -1.24 21.96 8.49
CA PHE A 286 -0.19 22.65 9.24
C PHE A 286 -0.64 24.07 9.63
N THR A 287 0.07 24.67 10.59
CA THR A 287 -0.25 26.01 11.12
C THR A 287 0.85 27.04 10.86
N VAL A 288 0.47 28.32 10.85
CA VAL A 288 1.38 29.46 10.93
C VAL A 288 0.94 30.34 12.09
N THR A 289 1.65 30.28 13.22
CA THR A 289 1.42 31.12 14.40
C THR A 289 2.20 32.42 14.30
N ILE A 290 1.52 33.54 14.48
CA ILE A 290 2.12 34.87 14.53
C ILE A 290 2.44 35.24 15.98
N THR A 291 3.60 35.86 16.19
CA THR A 291 4.01 36.39 17.49
C THR A 291 4.24 37.90 17.43
N ASP A 292 3.62 38.60 18.37
CA ASP A 292 3.80 40.01 18.74
C ASP A 292 5.28 40.46 18.67
N VAL A 293 5.49 41.57 17.98
CA VAL A 293 6.71 42.38 18.01
C VAL A 293 6.34 43.84 18.24
N GLU A 294 6.30 44.23 19.52
CA GLU A 294 6.19 45.60 20.03
C GLU A 294 6.48 46.69 18.99
N ASP A 295 5.37 47.27 18.51
CA ASP A 295 5.32 48.17 17.37
C ASP A 295 6.11 49.48 17.62
N ILE A 296 6.58 50.15 16.57
CA ILE A 296 7.25 51.46 16.70
C ILE A 296 6.48 52.52 15.93
N PHE A 297 5.65 53.27 16.64
CA PHE A 297 4.95 54.43 16.10
C PHE A 297 5.94 55.57 15.84
N THR A 298 5.92 56.17 14.65
CA THR A 298 6.75 57.34 14.33
C THR A 298 5.91 58.58 14.04
N PHE A 299 6.23 59.69 14.70
CA PHE A 299 5.56 60.98 14.47
C PHE A 299 6.54 62.14 14.59
N ASN A 300 6.61 62.96 13.53
CA ASN A 300 7.54 64.09 13.38
C ASN A 300 9.03 63.74 13.65
N GLY A 301 9.44 62.50 13.35
CA GLY A 301 10.81 62.02 13.54
C GLY A 301 11.13 61.56 14.96
N PHE A 302 10.14 61.51 15.86
CA PHE A 302 10.23 60.82 17.14
C PHE A 302 9.62 59.42 17.01
N GLU A 303 10.31 58.42 17.58
CA GLU A 303 9.81 57.05 17.77
C GLU A 303 9.08 56.96 19.11
N TYR A 304 7.97 56.22 19.16
CA TYR A 304 7.16 55.96 20.35
C TYR A 304 6.86 54.47 20.43
N SER A 305 6.98 53.92 21.62
CA SER A 305 6.55 52.55 21.91
C SER A 305 5.12 52.55 22.46
N PRO A 306 4.32 51.53 22.16
CA PRO A 306 3.11 51.22 22.90
C PRO A 306 3.41 51.05 24.39
N ILE A 307 2.43 51.38 25.23
CA ILE A 307 2.36 50.95 26.63
C ILE A 307 0.94 50.50 26.96
N THR A 308 0.78 49.23 27.31
CA THR A 308 -0.54 48.69 27.69
C THR A 308 -0.86 49.04 29.14
N SER A 309 -1.89 49.87 29.32
CA SER A 309 -2.41 50.23 30.64
C SER A 309 -3.09 49.04 31.34
N ILE A 310 -3.28 49.14 32.66
CA ILE A 310 -4.08 48.18 33.44
C ILE A 310 -5.54 48.01 32.97
N THR A 311 -5.99 48.83 32.00
CA THR A 311 -7.33 48.75 31.40
C THR A 311 -7.35 48.04 30.04
N GLY A 312 -6.22 47.47 29.60
CA GLY A 312 -6.05 46.88 28.26
C GLY A 312 -5.97 47.90 27.12
N ARG A 313 -6.07 49.21 27.42
CA ARG A 313 -5.84 50.27 26.42
C ARG A 313 -4.35 50.49 26.22
N ILE A 314 -3.94 50.56 24.97
CA ILE A 314 -2.62 50.98 24.51
C ILE A 314 -2.54 52.52 24.54
N TRP A 315 -1.40 53.05 24.98
CA TRP A 315 -1.04 54.47 24.94
C TRP A 315 0.38 54.62 24.38
N LEU A 316 0.81 55.84 24.04
CA LEU A 316 2.21 56.10 23.73
C LEU A 316 3.06 56.19 25.03
N ASP A 317 4.30 55.71 24.98
CA ASP A 317 5.28 55.77 26.07
C ASP A 317 5.61 57.20 26.57
N LYS A 318 5.35 58.22 25.74
CA LYS A 318 5.58 59.64 26.03
C LYS A 318 4.63 60.54 25.23
N ASN A 319 4.56 61.81 25.64
CA ASN A 319 3.76 62.84 24.95
C ASN A 319 4.27 63.10 23.54
N LEU A 320 3.37 63.41 22.59
CA LEU A 320 3.73 63.82 21.23
C LEU A 320 4.70 65.02 21.25
N GLY A 321 5.81 64.89 20.51
CA GLY A 321 6.91 65.87 20.46
C GLY A 321 7.92 65.77 21.62
N ALA A 322 7.85 64.74 22.47
CA ALA A 322 8.77 64.57 23.59
C ALA A 322 10.09 63.91 23.18
N ASN A 323 11.21 64.41 23.72
CA ASN A 323 12.55 63.87 23.46
C ASN A 323 12.81 62.53 24.16
N ARG A 324 12.09 62.23 25.26
CA ARG A 324 12.20 60.96 26.01
C ARG A 324 10.94 60.68 26.85
N VAL A 325 10.83 59.43 27.32
CA VAL A 325 9.94 59.04 28.43
C VAL A 325 10.31 59.82 29.69
N ALA A 326 9.30 60.20 30.47
CA ALA A 326 9.49 60.98 31.70
C ALA A 326 10.31 60.23 32.75
N THR A 327 11.43 60.83 33.17
CA THR A 327 12.30 60.29 34.23
C THR A 327 12.02 60.87 35.63
N ALA A 328 11.30 61.99 35.68
CA ALA A 328 10.87 62.69 36.88
C ALA A 328 9.54 63.43 36.64
N ILE A 329 8.88 63.89 37.71
CA ILE A 329 7.60 64.62 37.63
C ILE A 329 7.71 65.97 36.92
N ASP A 330 8.91 66.55 36.89
CA ASP A 330 9.28 67.85 36.33
C ASP A 330 10.27 67.72 35.15
N ASP A 331 10.34 66.54 34.52
CA ASP A 331 11.22 66.26 33.39
C ASP A 331 10.82 67.06 32.13
N ALA A 332 11.44 68.23 31.96
CA ALA A 332 11.14 69.11 30.84
C ALA A 332 11.33 68.45 29.47
N ASP A 333 12.23 67.47 29.31
CA ASP A 333 12.44 66.79 28.03
C ASP A 333 11.25 65.88 27.64
N SER A 334 10.36 65.53 28.59
CA SER A 334 9.24 64.63 28.37
C SER A 334 7.87 65.31 28.17
N PHE A 335 7.73 66.63 28.37
CA PHE A 335 6.40 67.26 28.30
C PHE A 335 5.76 67.27 26.90
N GLY A 336 6.56 67.07 25.84
CA GLY A 336 6.10 67.17 24.44
C GLY A 336 5.77 68.59 23.97
N ASP A 337 4.91 68.65 22.95
CA ASP A 337 4.33 69.85 22.33
C ASP A 337 2.86 70.06 22.75
N TYR A 338 2.36 71.29 22.57
CA TYR A 338 1.05 71.75 23.07
C TYR A 338 -0.03 71.78 21.99
N TYR A 339 -0.60 70.63 21.71
CA TYR A 339 -1.66 70.48 20.72
C TYR A 339 -3.01 71.05 21.20
N GLN A 340 -3.77 71.64 20.27
CA GLN A 340 -5.11 72.19 20.51
C GLN A 340 -6.13 71.36 19.73
N TRP A 341 -7.17 70.88 20.42
CA TRP A 341 -8.22 70.08 19.79
C TRP A 341 -8.95 70.88 18.70
N GLY A 342 -9.07 70.29 17.50
CA GLY A 342 -9.73 70.91 16.34
C GLY A 342 -8.86 71.87 15.52
N ARG A 343 -7.55 71.97 15.79
CA ARG A 343 -6.62 72.85 15.08
C ARG A 343 -5.48 72.05 14.41
N PRO A 344 -5.10 72.38 13.15
CA PRO A 344 -3.92 71.83 12.49
C PRO A 344 -2.61 72.06 13.26
N ALA A 345 -1.62 71.20 13.00
CA ALA A 345 -0.24 71.42 13.38
C ALA A 345 0.42 72.51 12.51
N ASP A 346 0.00 73.77 12.68
CA ASP A 346 0.46 74.95 11.93
C ASP A 346 1.79 75.56 12.42
N GLY A 347 2.40 74.95 13.43
CA GLY A 347 3.61 75.42 14.12
C GLY A 347 3.31 76.04 15.49
N HIS A 348 2.07 76.41 15.80
CA HIS A 348 1.68 76.93 17.12
C HIS A 348 1.77 75.84 18.21
N GLN A 349 1.61 74.56 17.86
CA GLN A 349 1.76 73.47 18.81
C GLN A 349 3.15 73.40 19.44
N LEU A 350 4.18 73.88 18.72
CA LEU A 350 5.56 73.74 19.14
C LEU A 350 5.78 74.47 20.46
N ARG A 351 6.43 73.83 21.43
CA ARG A 351 6.69 74.43 22.75
C ARG A 351 7.43 75.77 22.69
N ASN A 352 8.23 75.98 21.64
CA ASN A 352 9.00 77.19 21.37
C ASN A 352 8.32 78.16 20.37
N ALA A 353 7.04 77.95 20.04
CA ALA A 353 6.28 78.85 19.18
C ALA A 353 6.19 80.26 19.77
N ALA A 354 6.20 81.27 18.90
CA ALA A 354 5.95 82.64 19.31
C ALA A 354 4.47 82.84 19.68
N THR A 355 4.21 83.56 20.78
CA THR A 355 2.85 83.95 21.17
C THR A 355 2.23 84.89 20.13
N SER A 356 0.96 84.66 19.79
CA SER A 356 0.19 85.49 18.86
C SER A 356 -1.08 86.01 19.52
N ASP A 357 -1.33 87.32 19.38
CA ASP A 357 -2.59 87.95 19.77
C ASP A 357 -3.69 87.78 18.69
N VAL A 358 -3.36 87.15 17.55
CA VAL A 358 -4.33 86.87 16.47
C VAL A 358 -5.23 85.71 16.88
N LEU A 359 -6.50 86.03 17.15
CA LEU A 359 -7.53 85.04 17.43
C LEU A 359 -7.81 84.17 16.20
N VAL A 360 -7.99 82.87 16.42
CA VAL A 360 -8.43 81.93 15.38
C VAL A 360 -9.91 82.20 15.05
N ASP A 361 -10.27 82.18 13.78
CA ASP A 361 -11.62 82.49 13.27
C ASP A 361 -12.57 81.28 13.27
N SER A 362 -12.06 80.07 13.53
CA SER A 362 -12.81 78.82 13.60
C SER A 362 -12.19 77.84 14.61
N THR A 363 -13.03 77.16 15.39
CA THR A 363 -12.65 75.93 16.14
C THR A 363 -13.21 74.66 15.47
N ALA A 364 -13.80 74.79 14.28
CA ALA A 364 -14.26 73.64 13.51
C ALA A 364 -13.06 72.98 12.81
N PRO A 365 -12.85 71.66 12.96
CA PRO A 365 -11.75 70.95 12.31
C PRO A 365 -11.89 71.04 10.79
N ASN A 366 -10.80 71.40 10.13
CA ASN A 366 -10.73 71.64 8.69
C ASN A 366 -10.29 70.41 7.86
N SER A 367 -9.95 69.31 8.51
CA SER A 367 -9.77 67.97 7.92
C SER A 367 -10.16 66.90 8.94
N ALA A 368 -10.37 65.67 8.46
CA ALA A 368 -10.50 64.48 9.31
C ALA A 368 -9.13 64.00 9.85
N ASP A 369 -8.03 64.58 9.34
CA ASP A 369 -6.66 64.35 9.78
C ASP A 369 -6.42 65.10 11.09
N PHE A 370 -7.02 64.56 12.14
CA PHE A 370 -6.86 65.00 13.52
C PHE A 370 -5.55 64.49 14.12
N ILE A 371 -5.32 64.92 15.35
CA ILE A 371 -4.61 64.15 16.37
C ILE A 371 -5.66 63.34 17.13
#